data_AF-A0A8T0AMA8-F1
#
_entry.id   AF-A0A8T0AMA8-F1
#
_cell.length_a   1.000
_cell.length_b   1.000
_cell.length_c   1.000
_cell.angle_alpha   90.00
_cell.angle_beta   90.00
_cell.angle_gamma   90.00
#
_symmetry.space_group_name_H-M   'P 1'
#
loop_
_entity.id
_entity.type
_entity.pdbx_description
1 polymer ?
#
loop_
_entity_poly.entity_id
_entity_poly.type
_entity_poly.pdbx_seq_one_letter_code
_entity_poly.pdbx_strand_id
1 'polypeptide(L)'
;MNNCQKMTPWMPLLLISLLNLCVMSCPDNMFIVPGSICCDFCPEGRFVAVNCTKQKENEYKGVTCEVCSKCAEGMQVVSPCTHFSNTVCREIEISILIATVETATPFLPGEMIITYTALYITVPVVVFLIIGALVYRWYMRRNIPHDPAEEPFKIMI
;
A
#
# COMPACT_ATOMS: atom_id res chain seq x y z
N MET A 1 -23.27 -10.20 5.18
CA MET A 1 -22.91 -10.24 6.62
C MET A 1 -21.60 -9.49 6.75
N ASN A 2 -21.60 -8.33 7.42
CA ASN A 2 -20.45 -7.43 7.47
C ASN A 2 -19.68 -7.69 8.77
N ASN A 3 -18.52 -8.33 8.69
CA ASN A 3 -17.61 -8.45 9.83
C ASN A 3 -16.70 -7.23 9.91
N CYS A 4 -17.20 -6.09 10.40
CA CYS A 4 -16.29 -5.04 10.89
C CYS A 4 -15.77 -5.54 12.25
N GLN A 5 -14.51 -5.98 12.30
CA GLN A 5 -13.83 -6.30 13.55
C GLN A 5 -13.78 -5.03 14.41
N LYS A 6 -14.59 -5.03 15.47
CA LYS A 6 -14.62 -3.96 16.47
C LYS A 6 -13.39 -4.12 17.35
N MET A 7 -12.29 -3.47 16.97
CA MET A 7 -11.10 -3.37 17.82
C MET A 7 -11.49 -2.64 19.11
N THR A 8 -11.57 -3.36 20.22
CA THR A 8 -11.99 -2.82 21.52
C THR A 8 -10.90 -1.89 22.09
N PRO A 9 -11.23 -0.64 22.44
CA PRO A 9 -10.26 0.32 22.95
C PRO A 9 -10.05 0.09 24.45
N TRP A 10 -8.97 -0.60 24.81
CA TRP A 10 -8.44 -0.62 26.17
C TRP A 10 -7.15 0.21 26.22
N MET A 11 -7.25 1.52 25.96
CA MET A 11 -6.24 2.51 26.37
C MET A 11 -6.88 3.90 26.40
N PRO A 12 -6.92 4.57 27.56
CA PRO A 12 -7.43 5.93 27.64
C PRO A 12 -6.33 6.92 27.24
N LEU A 13 -6.75 8.01 26.59
CA LEU A 13 -5.98 9.24 26.35
C LEU A 13 -4.94 9.18 25.22
N LEU A 14 -5.41 9.26 23.98
CA LEU A 14 -4.91 10.23 23.00
C LEU A 14 -5.99 10.43 21.92
N LEU A 15 -6.45 11.68 21.82
CA LEU A 15 -7.40 12.17 20.82
C LEU A 15 -6.78 12.10 19.42
N ILE A 16 -6.78 10.92 18.82
CA ILE A 16 -6.80 10.78 17.38
C ILE A 16 -8.22 10.34 17.07
N SER A 17 -8.97 11.21 16.38
CA SER A 17 -10.11 10.81 15.59
C SER A 17 -9.64 9.72 14.63
N LEU A 18 -9.61 8.48 15.11
CA LEU A 18 -9.48 7.28 14.33
C LEU A 18 -10.74 7.25 13.50
N LEU A 19 -10.65 7.84 12.31
CA LEU A 19 -11.57 7.56 11.21
C LEU A 19 -11.82 6.06 11.27
N ASN A 20 -13.08 5.70 11.52
CA ASN A 20 -13.57 4.35 11.29
C ASN A 20 -13.48 4.12 9.77
N LEU A 21 -12.27 3.93 9.24
CA LEU A 21 -12.07 3.25 7.97
C LEU A 21 -12.49 1.80 8.25
N CYS A 22 -13.80 1.54 8.22
CA CYS A 22 -14.27 0.19 7.94
C CYS A 22 -13.82 -0.07 6.50
N VAL A 23 -12.61 -0.62 6.36
CA VAL A 23 -12.20 -1.24 5.12
C VAL A 23 -13.10 -2.44 4.97
N MET A 24 -14.04 -2.33 4.05
CA MET A 24 -14.98 -3.39 3.74
C MET A 24 -14.20 -4.48 3.00
N SER A 25 -13.66 -5.44 3.75
CA SER A 25 -12.92 -6.57 3.17
C SER A 25 -13.90 -7.61 2.63
N CYS A 26 -13.66 -8.06 1.40
CA CYS A 26 -14.36 -9.21 0.85
C CYS A 26 -13.86 -10.52 1.48
N PRO A 27 -14.66 -11.60 1.41
CA PRO A 27 -14.20 -12.96 1.72
C PRO A 27 -12.96 -13.34 0.90
N ASP A 28 -12.17 -14.30 1.40
CA ASP A 28 -10.89 -14.70 0.80
C ASP A 28 -11.00 -15.23 -0.66
N ASN A 29 -12.19 -15.65 -1.07
CA ASN A 29 -12.50 -16.14 -2.42
C ASN A 29 -13.16 -15.09 -3.33
N MET A 30 -13.10 -13.81 -2.95
CA MET A 30 -13.67 -12.70 -3.71
C MET A 30 -12.69 -11.54 -3.80
N PHE A 31 -12.85 -10.68 -4.81
CA PHE A 31 -12.09 -9.45 -4.95
C PHE A 31 -12.98 -8.22 -4.89
N ILE A 32 -12.41 -7.10 -4.43
CA ILE A 32 -13.07 -5.79 -4.38
C ILE A 32 -12.90 -5.09 -5.73
N VAL A 33 -14.01 -4.63 -6.30
CA VAL A 33 -14.04 -3.68 -7.41
C VAL A 33 -14.44 -2.28 -6.94
N PRO A 34 -14.17 -1.23 -7.74
CA PRO A 34 -14.62 0.13 -7.45
C PRO A 34 -16.12 0.17 -7.09
N GLY A 35 -16.45 0.86 -5.99
CA GLY A 35 -17.80 0.86 -5.42
C GLY A 35 -18.03 -0.16 -4.30
N SER A 36 -16.95 -0.78 -3.78
CA SER A 36 -17.00 -1.70 -2.63
C SER A 36 -17.89 -2.92 -2.85
N ILE A 37 -17.91 -3.42 -4.09
CA ILE A 37 -18.64 -4.63 -4.46
C ILE A 37 -17.66 -5.80 -4.43
N CYS A 38 -18.08 -6.91 -3.83
CA CYS A 38 -17.34 -8.17 -3.80
C CYS A 38 -17.76 -9.04 -4.97
N CYS A 39 -16.79 -9.56 -5.71
CA CYS A 39 -17.04 -10.39 -6.87
C CYS A 39 -16.22 -11.67 -6.82
N ASP A 40 -16.83 -12.75 -7.29
CA ASP A 40 -16.21 -14.07 -7.30
C ASP A 40 -15.08 -14.13 -8.32
N PHE A 41 -14.00 -14.84 -7.97
CA PHE A 41 -12.96 -15.17 -8.92
C PHE A 41 -13.46 -16.13 -9.99
N CYS A 42 -12.90 -16.01 -11.20
CA CYS A 42 -13.07 -17.02 -12.23
C CYS A 42 -12.43 -18.34 -11.82
N PRO A 43 -12.98 -19.49 -12.26
CA PRO A 43 -12.39 -20.81 -11.99
C PRO A 43 -11.01 -20.93 -12.66
N GLU A 44 -10.24 -21.94 -12.24
CA GLU A 44 -8.89 -22.18 -12.76
C GLU A 44 -8.84 -22.26 -14.29
N GLY A 45 -7.78 -21.69 -14.87
CA GLY A 45 -7.60 -21.61 -16.32
C GLY A 45 -8.48 -20.56 -17.02
N ARG A 46 -9.15 -19.68 -16.26
CA ARG A 46 -9.89 -18.52 -16.78
C ARG A 46 -9.47 -17.22 -16.10
N PHE A 47 -9.62 -16.12 -16.82
CA PHE A 47 -9.36 -14.76 -16.32
C PHE A 47 -10.63 -13.90 -16.45
N VAL A 48 -10.70 -12.83 -15.65
CA VAL A 48 -11.77 -11.83 -15.70
C VAL A 48 -11.60 -10.97 -16.94
N ALA A 49 -12.43 -11.19 -17.96
CA ALA A 49 -12.47 -10.35 -19.15
C ALA A 49 -13.31 -9.09 -18.94
N VAL A 50 -14.40 -9.21 -18.18
CA VAL A 50 -15.26 -8.08 -17.80
C VAL A 50 -15.56 -8.16 -16.32
N ASN A 51 -15.25 -7.07 -15.62
CA ASN A 51 -15.55 -6.92 -14.21
C ASN A 51 -17.07 -6.97 -13.96
N CYS A 52 -17.45 -7.50 -12.81
CA CYS A 52 -18.80 -7.36 -12.29
C CYS A 52 -19.19 -5.89 -12.17
N THR A 53 -20.46 -5.60 -12.44
CA THR A 53 -21.01 -4.23 -12.36
C THR A 53 -22.37 -4.26 -11.69
N LYS A 54 -22.69 -3.20 -10.93
CA LYS A 54 -24.02 -3.03 -10.36
C LYS A 54 -24.97 -2.56 -11.46
N GLN A 55 -25.97 -3.37 -11.79
CA GLN A 55 -26.94 -3.04 -12.84
C GLN A 55 -28.21 -2.38 -12.26
N LYS A 56 -28.71 -2.86 -11.11
CA LYS A 56 -29.82 -2.23 -10.35
C LYS A 56 -29.53 -2.27 -8.85
N GLU A 57 -30.43 -1.69 -8.05
CA GLU A 57 -30.26 -1.49 -6.62
C GLU A 57 -29.86 -2.76 -5.85
N ASN A 58 -30.26 -3.94 -6.33
CA ASN A 58 -29.87 -5.27 -5.81
C ASN A 58 -29.53 -6.29 -6.90
N GLU A 59 -29.28 -5.86 -8.14
CA GLU A 59 -28.98 -6.74 -9.27
C GLU A 59 -27.53 -6.50 -9.70
N TYR A 60 -26.67 -7.51 -9.50
CA TYR A 60 -25.27 -7.47 -9.91
C TYR A 60 -25.10 -8.30 -11.17
N LYS A 61 -24.52 -7.70 -12.20
CA LYS A 61 -24.07 -8.46 -13.35
C LYS A 61 -22.79 -9.19 -12.94
N GLY A 62 -22.83 -10.51 -13.01
CA GLY A 62 -21.71 -11.38 -12.68
C GLY A 62 -20.46 -11.08 -13.52
N VAL A 63 -19.35 -11.68 -13.09
CA VAL A 63 -18.06 -11.58 -13.77
C VAL A 63 -18.11 -12.37 -15.08
N THR A 64 -17.62 -11.77 -16.18
CA THR A 64 -17.44 -12.52 -17.43
C THR A 64 -16.04 -13.10 -17.45
N CYS A 65 -15.96 -14.43 -17.49
CA CYS A 65 -14.70 -15.16 -17.50
C CYS A 65 -14.37 -15.67 -18.91
N GLU A 66 -13.14 -15.44 -19.35
CA GLU A 66 -12.61 -15.99 -20.59
C GLU A 66 -11.51 -17.03 -20.32
N VAL A 67 -11.35 -17.98 -21.24
CA VAL A 67 -10.34 -19.02 -21.13
C VAL A 67 -8.97 -18.43 -21.42
N CYS A 68 -7.98 -18.78 -20.61
CA CYS A 68 -6.60 -18.35 -20.82
C CYS A 68 -6.09 -18.84 -22.19
N SER A 69 -5.49 -17.93 -22.94
CA SER A 69 -4.82 -18.26 -24.20
C SER A 69 -3.62 -19.14 -23.93
N LYS A 70 -3.40 -20.12 -24.81
CA LYS A 70 -2.17 -20.93 -24.85
C LYS A 70 -1.24 -20.33 -25.91
N CYS A 71 0.05 -20.25 -25.61
CA CYS A 71 1.02 -19.84 -26.60
C CYS A 71 1.20 -20.93 -27.66
N ALA A 72 1.33 -20.52 -28.92
CA ALA A 72 1.62 -21.43 -30.02
C ALA A 72 3.06 -21.98 -29.93
N GLU A 73 3.35 -23.03 -30.70
CA GLU A 73 4.71 -23.54 -30.81
C GLU A 73 5.67 -22.45 -31.34
N GLY A 74 6.85 -22.32 -30.74
CA GLY A 74 7.82 -21.26 -31.07
C GLY A 74 7.59 -19.92 -30.37
N MET A 75 6.53 -19.79 -29.56
CA MET A 75 6.31 -18.63 -28.69
C MET A 75 6.66 -18.95 -27.23
N GLN A 76 7.20 -17.96 -26.53
CA GLN A 76 7.49 -18.03 -25.09
C GLN A 76 6.43 -17.28 -24.29
N VAL A 77 6.03 -17.85 -23.14
CA VAL A 77 5.18 -17.17 -22.16
C VAL A 77 5.99 -16.07 -21.49
N VAL A 78 5.61 -14.81 -21.72
CA VAL A 78 6.21 -13.65 -21.05
C VAL A 78 5.51 -13.37 -19.73
N SER A 79 4.20 -13.53 -19.71
CA SER A 79 3.38 -13.35 -18.51
C SER A 79 2.38 -14.50 -18.42
N PRO A 80 2.38 -15.27 -17.31
CA PRO A 80 1.43 -16.35 -17.12
C PRO A 80 0.01 -15.81 -16.93
N CYS A 81 -1.00 -16.63 -17.27
CA CYS A 81 -2.38 -16.28 -16.99
C CYS A 81 -2.62 -16.13 -15.48
N THR A 82 -3.36 -15.10 -15.09
CA THR A 82 -3.81 -14.88 -13.71
C THR A 82 -5.33 -14.74 -13.69
N HIS A 83 -5.93 -14.59 -12.51
CA HIS A 83 -7.35 -14.29 -12.43
C HIS A 83 -7.74 -12.98 -13.11
N PHE A 84 -6.82 -12.03 -13.32
CA PHE A 84 -7.11 -10.69 -13.84
C PHE A 84 -6.49 -10.40 -15.21
N SER A 85 -5.64 -11.29 -15.71
CA SER A 85 -4.90 -11.06 -16.95
C SER A 85 -4.76 -12.35 -17.75
N ASN A 86 -4.93 -12.22 -19.07
CA ASN A 86 -4.66 -13.32 -19.99
C ASN A 86 -3.15 -13.61 -20.08
N THR A 87 -2.80 -14.80 -20.58
CA THR A 87 -1.42 -15.15 -20.93
C THR A 87 -0.90 -14.20 -22.01
N VAL A 88 0.30 -13.66 -21.80
CA VAL A 88 1.01 -12.86 -22.81
C VAL A 88 2.11 -13.71 -23.42
N CYS A 89 2.02 -13.91 -24.73
CA CYS A 89 2.98 -14.66 -25.52
C CYS A 89 3.88 -13.70 -26.32
N ARG A 90 5.13 -14.09 -26.52
CA ARG A 90 6.08 -13.40 -27.40
C ARG A 90 6.77 -14.40 -28.31
N GLU A 91 7.00 -14.01 -29.55
CA GLU A 91 7.81 -14.80 -30.47
C GLU A 91 9.24 -14.92 -29.94
N ILE A 92 9.77 -16.14 -29.98
CA ILE A 92 11.18 -16.36 -29.68
C ILE A 92 11.93 -15.88 -30.91
N GLU A 93 12.51 -14.68 -30.85
CA GLU A 93 13.49 -14.25 -31.84
C GLU A 93 14.72 -15.17 -31.67
N ILE A 94 14.83 -16.19 -32.51
CA ILE A 94 16.00 -17.10 -32.61
C ILE A 94 17.19 -16.33 -33.23
N SER A 95 17.33 -15.04 -32.96
CA SER A 95 18.29 -14.19 -33.65
C SER A 95 19.69 -14.25 -33.03
N ILE A 96 19.90 -14.95 -31.90
CA ILE A 96 21.22 -15.02 -31.24
C ILE A 96 21.44 -16.38 -30.58
N LEU A 97 21.69 -17.42 -31.38
CA LEU A 97 22.24 -18.70 -30.90
C LEU A 97 23.77 -18.76 -30.98
N ILE A 98 24.48 -17.64 -31.21
CA ILE A 98 25.96 -17.65 -31.35
C ILE A 98 26.69 -16.56 -30.55
N ALA A 99 26.01 -15.62 -29.90
CA ALA A 99 26.73 -14.53 -29.21
C ALA A 99 26.03 -14.10 -27.92
N THR A 100 26.25 -14.84 -26.83
CA THR A 100 26.39 -14.33 -25.44
C THR A 100 26.45 -15.50 -24.48
N VAL A 101 27.50 -16.32 -24.63
CA VAL A 101 28.22 -16.83 -23.44
C VAL A 101 29.02 -15.64 -22.90
N GLU A 102 28.32 -14.63 -22.41
CA GLU A 102 28.90 -13.57 -21.61
C GLU A 102 28.03 -13.46 -20.37
N THR A 103 28.44 -14.26 -19.39
CA THR A 103 28.51 -13.82 -18.00
C THR A 103 27.20 -13.23 -17.51
N ALA A 104 26.29 -14.13 -17.11
CA ALA A 104 25.39 -13.85 -16.00
C ALA A 104 26.24 -13.30 -14.86
N THR A 105 26.31 -11.97 -14.78
CA THR A 105 26.85 -11.29 -13.61
C THR A 105 25.84 -11.63 -12.53
N PRO A 106 26.24 -12.33 -11.46
CA PRO A 106 25.32 -12.64 -10.38
C PRO A 106 24.78 -11.30 -9.87
N PHE A 107 23.47 -11.12 -9.95
CA PHE A 107 22.78 -10.02 -9.30
C PHE A 107 23.06 -10.20 -7.80
N LEU A 108 24.05 -9.46 -7.28
CA LEU A 108 24.50 -9.63 -5.90
C LEU A 108 23.29 -9.33 -4.99
N PRO A 109 22.83 -10.27 -4.15
CA PRO A 109 21.74 -10.05 -3.20
C PRO A 109 22.09 -9.09 -2.06
N GLY A 110 23.10 -8.22 -2.23
CA GLY A 110 23.58 -7.25 -1.25
C GLY A 110 23.09 -5.82 -1.47
N GLU A 111 22.61 -5.46 -2.66
CA GLU A 111 22.32 -4.04 -2.97
C GLU A 111 20.98 -3.55 -2.40
N MET A 112 19.99 -4.44 -2.23
CA MET A 112 18.72 -4.10 -1.54
C MET A 112 18.88 -3.97 -0.01
N ILE A 113 19.90 -4.56 0.59
CA ILE A 113 20.09 -4.53 2.06
C ILE A 113 20.65 -3.16 2.48
N ILE A 114 21.51 -2.55 1.65
CA ILE A 114 22.18 -1.28 1.96
C ILE A 114 21.17 -0.11 1.97
N THR A 115 20.22 -0.10 1.03
CA THR A 115 19.18 0.94 0.98
C THR A 115 18.20 0.84 2.15
N TYR A 116 17.81 -0.38 2.55
CA TYR A 116 16.90 -0.59 3.67
C TYR A 116 17.53 -0.21 5.03
N THR A 117 18.79 -0.59 5.25
CA THR A 117 19.53 -0.26 6.48
C THR A 117 19.78 1.24 6.63
N ALA A 118 20.08 1.96 5.53
CA ALA A 118 20.22 3.41 5.55
C ALA A 118 18.90 4.13 5.92
N LEU A 119 17.76 3.68 5.36
CA LEU A 119 16.43 4.21 5.71
C LEU A 119 16.07 3.94 7.17
N TYR A 120 16.35 2.74 7.67
CA TYR A 120 16.01 2.33 9.03
C TYR A 120 16.76 3.14 10.10
N ILE A 121 17.99 3.60 9.83
CA ILE A 121 18.77 4.42 10.78
C ILE A 121 18.44 5.91 10.64
N THR A 122 18.25 6.41 9.42
CA THR A 122 18.01 7.85 9.18
C THR A 122 16.67 8.32 9.73
N VAL A 123 15.60 7.53 9.55
CA VAL A 123 14.25 7.88 10.02
C VAL A 123 14.18 8.12 11.53
N PRO A 124 14.63 7.21 12.43
CA PRO A 124 14.54 7.44 13.87
C PRO A 124 15.39 8.63 14.32
N VAL A 125 16.58 8.83 13.74
CA VAL A 125 17.43 10.00 14.07
C VAL A 125 16.71 11.31 13.77
N VAL A 126 16.07 11.42 12.59
CA VAL A 126 15.29 12.61 12.22
C VAL A 126 14.11 12.80 13.18
N VAL A 127 13.39 11.73 13.53
CA VAL A 127 12.28 11.80 14.50
C VAL A 127 12.76 12.29 15.87
N PHE A 128 13.88 11.78 16.39
CA PHE A 128 14.45 12.23 17.65
C PHE A 128 14.87 13.71 17.62
N LEU A 129 15.44 14.18 16.51
CA LEU A 129 15.79 15.60 16.34
C LEU A 129 14.55 16.50 16.35
N ILE A 130 13.47 16.09 15.68
CA ILE A 130 12.20 16.84 15.68
C ILE A 130 11.62 16.90 17.10
N ILE A 131 11.57 15.77 17.81
CA ILE A 131 11.08 15.72 19.19
C ILE A 131 11.94 16.62 20.10
N GLY A 132 13.27 16.53 19.99
CA GLY A 132 14.20 17.37 20.75
C GLY A 132 13.98 18.87 20.49
N ALA A 133 13.79 19.27 19.23
CA ALA A 133 13.49 20.67 18.87
C ALA A 133 12.15 21.16 19.45
N LEU A 134 11.12 20.32 19.44
CA LEU A 134 9.82 20.65 20.03
C LEU A 134 9.91 20.80 21.55
N VAL A 135 10.59 19.87 22.23
CA VAL A 135 10.82 19.93 23.68
C VAL A 135 11.65 21.16 24.04
N TYR A 136 12.72 21.42 23.30
CA TYR A 136 13.56 22.61 23.49
C TYR A 136 12.75 23.90 23.32
N ARG A 137 11.94 24.00 22.26
CA ARG A 137 11.07 25.16 22.01
C ARG A 137 10.04 25.34 23.12
N TRP A 138 9.46 24.25 23.61
CA TRP A 138 8.51 24.27 24.71
C TRP A 138 9.16 24.70 26.03
N TYR A 139 10.36 24.18 26.32
CA TYR A 139 11.16 24.55 27.49
C TYR A 139 11.53 26.04 27.47
N MET A 140 12.01 26.54 26.33
CA MET A 140 12.30 27.96 26.15
C MET A 140 11.05 28.82 26.34
N ARG A 141 9.89 28.41 25.79
CA ARG A 141 8.64 29.15 26.00
C ARG A 141 8.23 29.22 27.48
N ARG A 142 8.44 28.17 28.26
CA ARG A 142 8.14 28.17 29.71
C ARG A 142 9.11 29.00 30.53
N ASN A 143 10.36 29.08 30.11
CA ASN A 143 11.43 29.75 30.86
C ASN A 143 11.74 31.16 30.36
N ILE A 144 10.88 31.77 29.52
CA ILE A 144 10.96 33.21 29.27
C ILE A 144 10.79 33.89 30.64
N PRO A 145 11.85 34.52 31.17
CA PRO A 145 11.74 35.23 32.43
C PRO A 145 10.70 36.32 32.22
N HIS A 146 9.68 36.34 33.08
CA HIS A 146 8.77 37.47 33.13
C HIS A 146 9.63 38.69 33.44
N ASP A 147 9.76 39.61 32.49
CA ASP A 147 10.50 40.84 32.69
C ASP A 147 9.77 41.63 33.81
N PRO A 148 10.39 41.85 34.98
CA PRO A 148 9.74 42.54 36.08
C PRO A 148 9.55 44.05 35.82
N ALA A 149 9.99 44.56 34.67
CA ALA A 149 9.87 45.97 34.31
C ALA A 149 8.45 46.41 33.88
N GLU A 150 7.49 45.50 33.74
CA GLU A 150 6.09 45.82 33.37
C GLU A 150 5.09 45.70 34.54
N GLU A 151 5.42 46.21 35.73
CA GLU A 151 4.36 46.57 36.69
C GLU A 151 3.85 47.98 36.38
N PRO A 152 2.68 48.15 35.71
CA PRO A 152 2.07 49.45 35.55
C PRO A 152 1.61 49.93 36.93
N PHE A 153 2.13 51.08 37.34
CA PHE A 153 1.69 51.90 38.46
C PHE A 153 0.23 51.65 38.82
N LYS A 154 0.02 50.87 39.89
CA LYS A 154 -1.27 50.71 40.55
C LYS A 154 -1.57 52.01 41.30
N ILE A 155 -2.22 52.95 40.61
CA ILE A 155 -2.69 54.21 41.18
C ILE A 155 -3.71 53.86 42.27
N MET A 156 -3.35 54.10 43.54
CA MET A 156 -4.27 54.09 44.67
C MET A 156 -5.14 55.35 44.59
N ILE A 157 -6.46 55.16 44.51
CA ILE A 157 -7.49 56.17 44.77
C ILE A 157 -8.20 55.76 46.05
#